data_AF-W1USU5-F1
#
_entry.id   AF-W1USU5-F1
#
_cell.length_a   1.000
_cell.length_b   1.000
_cell.length_c   1.000
_cell.angle_alpha   90.00
_cell.angle_beta   90.00
_cell.angle_gamma   90.00
#
_symmetry.space_group_name_H-M   'P 1'
#
loop_
_entity.id
_entity.type
_entity.pdbx_description
1 polymer ?
#
loop_
_entity_poly.entity_id
_entity_poly.type
_entity_poly.pdbx_seq_one_letter_code
_entity_poly.pdbx_strand_id
1 'polypeptide(L)'
;MYFQITGTTQEDLHKQYEAEAESRTKTNLVIEAVAKAEGFDASEEEIQKEIEQLATDYNMEVAQVQSLLSADMLKHDITIKKAVELITSTATVK
;
A
#
# COMPACT_ATOMS: atom_id res chain seq x y z
N MET A 1 16.27 -7.48 -22.26
CA MET A 1 16.34 -8.74 -21.46
C MET A 1 14.96 -9.26 -21.08
N TYR A 2 14.11 -8.50 -20.36
CA TYR A 2 12.80 -8.98 -19.85
C TYR A 2 11.85 -9.52 -20.95
N PHE A 3 11.63 -8.75 -22.03
CA PHE A 3 10.80 -9.16 -23.17
C PHE A 3 11.36 -10.36 -23.96
N GLN A 4 12.69 -10.47 -24.04
CA GLN A 4 13.36 -11.57 -24.76
C GLN A 4 13.33 -12.89 -23.98
N ILE A 5 13.25 -12.83 -22.65
CA ILE A 5 13.18 -14.02 -21.77
C ILE A 5 11.73 -14.51 -21.64
N THR A 6 10.78 -13.59 -21.56
CA THR A 6 9.35 -13.92 -21.36
C THR A 6 8.60 -14.18 -22.67
N GLY A 7 9.21 -13.86 -23.82
CA GLY A 7 8.55 -13.97 -25.13
C GLY A 7 7.38 -12.99 -25.30
N THR A 8 7.26 -12.00 -24.43
CA THR A 8 6.18 -11.00 -24.47
C THR A 8 6.65 -9.73 -25.19
N THR A 9 5.71 -9.03 -25.83
CA THR A 9 5.96 -7.71 -26.39
C THR A 9 5.56 -6.60 -25.40
N GLN A 10 5.98 -5.36 -25.67
CA GLN A 10 5.52 -4.20 -24.90
C GLN A 10 3.99 -4.05 -24.92
N GLU A 11 3.36 -4.38 -26.04
CA GLU A 11 1.91 -4.32 -26.20
C GLU A 11 1.21 -5.40 -25.34
N ASP A 12 1.79 -6.60 -25.27
CA ASP A 12 1.25 -7.69 -24.44
C ASP A 12 1.34 -7.35 -22.94
N LEU A 13 2.46 -6.75 -22.50
CA LEU A 13 2.56 -6.26 -21.12
C LEU A 13 1.56 -5.13 -20.87
N HIS A 14 1.40 -4.19 -21.80
CA HIS A 14 0.45 -3.10 -21.63
C HIS A 14 -0.97 -3.62 -21.44
N LYS A 15 -1.43 -4.56 -22.28
CA LYS A 15 -2.76 -5.18 -22.15
C LYS A 15 -2.94 -5.93 -20.84
N GLN A 16 -1.91 -6.65 -20.38
CA GLN A 16 -1.95 -7.34 -19.08
C GLN A 16 -2.09 -6.35 -17.92
N TYR A 17 -1.26 -5.32 -17.89
CA TYR A 17 -1.32 -4.29 -16.85
C TYR A 17 -2.59 -3.45 -16.92
N GLU A 18 -3.12 -3.19 -18.12
CA GLU A 18 -4.38 -2.45 -18.31
C GLU A 18 -5.56 -3.21 -17.69
N ALA A 19 -5.65 -4.52 -17.94
CA ALA A 19 -6.69 -5.37 -17.35
C ALA A 19 -6.61 -5.42 -15.81
N GLU A 20 -5.40 -5.43 -15.25
CA GLU A 20 -5.21 -5.42 -13.80
C GLU A 20 -5.41 -4.02 -13.17
N ALA A 21 -5.05 -2.96 -13.90
CA ALA A 21 -5.08 -1.59 -13.40
C ALA A 21 -6.49 -1.18 -12.98
N GLU A 22 -7.50 -1.53 -13.78
CA GLU A 22 -8.89 -1.20 -13.45
C GLU A 22 -9.32 -1.80 -12.11
N SER A 23 -9.06 -3.09 -11.89
CA SER A 23 -9.42 -3.78 -10.66
C SER A 23 -8.64 -3.23 -9.44
N ARG A 24 -7.34 -3.00 -9.61
CA ARG A 24 -6.47 -2.45 -8.56
C ARG A 24 -6.90 -1.04 -8.17
N THR A 25 -7.14 -0.16 -9.14
CA THR A 25 -7.57 1.22 -8.88
C THR A 25 -8.92 1.24 -8.18
N LYS A 26 -9.91 0.45 -8.64
CA LYS A 26 -11.21 0.35 -7.97
C LYS A 26 -11.07 -0.13 -6.53
N THR A 27 -10.24 -1.15 -6.30
CA THR A 27 -10.00 -1.69 -4.95
C THR A 27 -9.39 -0.64 -4.04
N ASN A 28 -8.35 0.07 -4.50
CA ASN A 28 -7.73 1.15 -3.72
C ASN A 28 -8.72 2.27 -3.40
N LEU A 29 -9.52 2.70 -4.38
CA LEU A 29 -10.55 3.73 -4.16
C LEU A 29 -11.61 3.31 -3.13
N VAL A 30 -12.00 2.04 -3.13
CA VAL A 30 -12.95 1.50 -2.13
C VAL A 30 -12.32 1.52 -0.74
N ILE A 31 -11.08 1.06 -0.60
CA ILE A 31 -10.39 1.05 0.70
C ILE A 31 -10.19 2.48 1.21
N GLU A 32 -9.78 3.41 0.36
CA GLU A 32 -9.69 4.83 0.71
C GLU A 32 -11.03 5.42 1.16
N ALA A 33 -12.12 5.06 0.48
CA ALA A 33 -13.46 5.51 0.85
C ALA A 33 -13.87 4.96 2.23
N VAL A 34 -13.56 3.70 2.53
CA VAL A 34 -13.79 3.10 3.86
C VAL A 34 -12.95 3.80 4.91
N ALA A 35 -11.66 4.04 4.65
CA ALA A 35 -10.79 4.74 5.59
C ALA A 35 -11.32 6.15 5.95
N LYS A 36 -11.81 6.89 4.94
CA LYS A 36 -12.44 8.20 5.14
C LYS A 36 -13.78 8.11 5.87
N ALA A 37 -14.61 7.12 5.55
CA ALA A 37 -15.93 6.94 6.16
C ALA A 37 -15.84 6.61 7.66
N GLU A 38 -14.86 5.77 8.03
CA GLU A 38 -14.58 5.40 9.42
C GLU A 38 -13.77 6.47 10.17
N GLY A 39 -13.24 7.47 9.46
CA GLY A 39 -12.44 8.54 10.04
C GLY A 39 -11.11 8.03 10.60
N PHE A 40 -10.50 7.03 9.95
CA PHE A 40 -9.18 6.57 10.36
C PHE A 40 -8.16 7.68 10.16
N ASP A 41 -7.42 7.96 11.22
CA ASP A 41 -6.24 8.82 11.21
C ASP A 41 -5.06 8.02 11.77
N ALA A 42 -3.85 8.45 11.44
CA ALA A 42 -2.62 7.86 11.95
C ALA A 42 -2.02 8.78 13.00
N SER A 43 -1.87 8.27 14.21
CA SER A 43 -1.23 9.01 15.30
C SER A 43 0.29 9.07 15.09
N GLU A 44 0.95 10.03 15.76
CA GLU A 44 2.41 10.14 15.74
C GLU A 44 3.10 8.87 16.27
N GLU A 45 2.49 8.20 17.25
CA GLU A 45 3.00 6.92 17.79
C GLU A 45 2.94 5.80 16.74
N GLU A 46 1.87 5.73 15.96
CA GLU A 46 1.73 4.73 14.89
C GLU A 46 2.72 4.99 13.75
N ILE A 47 2.92 6.26 13.40
CA ILE A 47 3.92 6.68 12.40
C ILE A 47 5.32 6.29 12.87
N GLN A 48 5.67 6.57 14.12
CA GLN A 48 6.98 6.21 14.67
C GLN A 48 7.19 4.70 14.70
N LYS A 49 6.18 3.93 15.09
CA LYS A 49 6.23 2.46 15.08
C LYS A 49 6.41 1.90 13.67
N GLU A 50 5.70 2.46 12.68
CA GLU A 50 5.85 2.05 11.28
C GLU A 50 7.26 2.34 10.75
N ILE A 51 7.84 3.50 11.10
CA ILE A 51 9.23 3.84 10.74
C ILE A 51 10.22 2.86 11.37
N GLU A 52 10.04 2.50 12.65
CA GLU A 52 10.91 1.53 13.34
C GLU A 52 10.80 0.13 12.73
N GLN A 53 9.58 -0.28 12.34
CA GLN A 53 9.34 -1.52 11.65
C GLN A 53 10.05 -1.54 10.29
N LEU A 54 9.88 -0.49 9.49
CA LEU A 54 10.54 -0.35 8.18
C LEU A 54 12.07 -0.29 8.32
N ALA A 55 12.59 0.42 9.32
CA ALA A 55 14.01 0.45 9.62
C ALA A 55 14.56 -0.95 9.92
N THR A 56 13.80 -1.76 10.66
CA THR A 56 14.15 -3.14 10.97
C THR A 56 14.08 -4.03 9.72
N ASP A 57 12.97 -3.97 8.98
CA ASP A 57 12.71 -4.84 7.82
C ASP A 57 13.70 -4.59 6.68
N TYR A 58 14.06 -3.33 6.45
CA TYR A 58 15.03 -2.94 5.43
C TYR A 58 16.46 -2.83 5.97
N ASN A 59 16.67 -3.08 7.26
CA ASN A 59 17.96 -2.99 7.95
C ASN A 59 18.65 -1.63 7.72
N MET A 60 17.88 -0.55 7.86
CA MET A 60 18.25 0.84 7.67
C MET A 60 18.12 1.64 8.97
N GLU A 61 18.81 2.77 9.07
CA GLU A 61 18.65 3.67 10.22
C GLU A 61 17.28 4.39 10.17
N VAL A 62 16.61 4.52 11.33
CA VAL A 62 15.32 5.21 11.49
C VAL A 62 15.34 6.61 10.86
N ALA A 63 16.43 7.35 11.06
CA ALA A 63 16.60 8.69 10.49
C ALA A 63 16.65 8.68 8.95
N GLN A 64 17.21 7.63 8.33
CA GLN A 64 17.19 7.50 6.88
C GLN A 64 15.77 7.20 6.39
N VAL A 65 15.04 6.31 7.06
CA VAL A 65 13.63 6.02 6.74
C VAL A 65 12.78 7.29 6.83
N GLN A 66 12.93 8.08 7.90
CA GLN A 66 12.24 9.38 8.06
C GLN A 66 12.60 10.40 6.98
N SER A 67 13.83 10.37 6.46
CA SER A 67 14.24 11.28 5.38
C SER A 67 13.70 10.86 4.00
N LEU A 68 13.40 9.58 3.82
CA LEU A 68 12.92 9.01 2.56
C LEU A 68 11.39 9.00 2.49
N LEU A 69 10.72 8.89 3.63
CA LEU A 69 9.26 8.80 3.73
C LEU A 69 8.71 10.04 4.40
N SER A 70 7.80 10.73 3.72
CA SER A 70 7.07 11.85 4.30
C SER A 70 6.02 11.37 5.31
N ALA A 71 5.72 12.22 6.29
CA ALA A 71 4.68 11.94 7.27
C ALA A 71 3.31 11.66 6.60
N ASP A 72 2.99 12.37 5.51
CA ASP A 72 1.73 12.18 4.78
C ASP A 72 1.65 10.80 4.10
N MET A 73 2.76 10.30 3.56
CA MET A 73 2.81 8.94 2.99
C MET A 73 2.60 7.88 4.05
N LEU A 74 3.27 8.02 5.20
CA LEU A 74 3.12 7.08 6.33
C LEU A 74 1.70 7.13 6.89
N LYS A 75 1.12 8.32 7.03
CA LYS A 75 -0.29 8.49 7.43
C LYS A 75 -1.21 7.75 6.49
N HIS A 76 -1.06 7.95 5.18
CA HIS A 76 -1.87 7.26 4.19
C HIS A 76 -1.75 5.74 4.33
N ASP A 77 -0.54 5.20 4.35
CA ASP A 77 -0.31 3.75 4.45
C ASP A 77 -0.94 3.15 5.72
N ILE A 78 -0.80 3.83 6.87
CA ILE A 78 -1.38 3.38 8.14
C ILE A 78 -2.91 3.40 8.07
N THR A 79 -3.53 4.45 7.52
CA THR A 79 -5.00 4.52 7.38
C THR A 79 -5.55 3.45 6.43
N ILE A 80 -4.82 3.14 5.35
CA ILE A 80 -5.17 2.07 4.42
C ILE A 80 -5.05 0.71 5.09
N LYS A 81 -3.96 0.44 5.83
CA LYS A 81 -3.80 -0.81 6.61
C LYS A 81 -4.96 -1.03 7.57
N LYS A 82 -5.36 0.00 8.33
CA LYS A 82 -6.52 -0.06 9.24
C LYS A 82 -7.81 -0.39 8.51
N ALA A 83 -8.06 0.25 7.36
CA ALA A 83 -9.24 -0.04 6.56
C ALA A 83 -9.25 -1.48 6.03
N VAL A 84 -8.10 -2.00 5.59
CA VAL A 84 -7.97 -3.40 5.18
C VAL A 84 -8.18 -4.36 6.35
N GLU A 85 -7.62 -4.07 7.53
CA GLU A 85 -7.85 -4.85 8.75
C GLU A 85 -9.33 -4.88 9.16
N LEU A 86 -10.04 -3.75 9.05
CA LEU A 86 -11.48 -3.69 9.28
C LEU A 86 -12.25 -4.56 8.27
N ILE A 87 -11.93 -4.43 6.98
CA ILE A 87 -12.59 -5.20 5.91
C ILE A 87 -12.36 -6.70 6.11
N THR A 88 -11.12 -7.10 6.43
CA THR A 88 -10.75 -8.52 6.60
C THR A 88 -11.31 -9.12 7.89
N SER A 89 -11.37 -8.36 8.99
CA SER A 89 -11.95 -8.82 10.25
C SER A 89 -13.48 -8.96 10.20
N THR A 90 -14.15 -8.18 9.35
CA THR A 90 -15.61 -8.26 9.14
C THR A 90 -15.99 -9.25 8.03
N ALA A 91 -15.03 -9.66 7.20
CA ALA A 91 -15.27 -10.62 6.13
C ALA A 91 -15.47 -12.04 6.69
N THR A 92 -16.58 -12.67 6.31
CA THR A 92 -16.81 -14.10 6.57
C THR A 92 -16.15 -14.92 5.47
N VAL A 93 -15.08 -15.63 5.82
CA VAL A 93 -14.44 -16.61 4.94
C VAL A 93 -15.39 -17.80 4.80
N LYS A 94 -15.85 -18.09 3.57
CA LYS A 94 -16.65 -19.27 3.24
C LYS A 94 -15.78 -20.50 3.06
#